data_AF-A0A2H1I4A3-F1
#
_entry.id   AF-A0A2H1I4A3-F1
#
_cell.length_a   1.000
_cell.length_b   1.000
_cell.length_c   1.000
_cell.angle_alpha   90.00
_cell.angle_beta   90.00
_cell.angle_gamma   90.00
#
_symmetry.space_group_name_H-M   'P 1'
#
loop_
_entity.id
_entity.type
_entity.pdbx_description
1 polymer ?
#
loop_
_entity_poly.entity_id
_entity_poly.type
_entity_poly.pdbx_seq_one_letter_code
_entity_poly.pdbx_strand_id
1 'polypeptide(L)'
;MLSYLAENRDDSTAGVTAVMIASAIGLFTGPLWGWISDKVGRKRVTIGGIIGVAVFGWIFFAFLDAGPLAFLPIVVILGMNLAHDAIYGPQAAWFAEQFPIEIRYSGVNMGYQLGTVIGGGIMPMVATLLYVVGGHSPWLICGYLTLLCLLSLIAALAAKDPARELAISARAGD
;
A
#
# COMPACT_ATOMS: atom_id res chain seq x y z
N MET A 1 6.67 -11.20 6.95
CA MET A 1 6.13 -11.21 8.33
C MET A 1 5.86 -12.62 8.83
N LEU A 2 4.91 -13.38 8.26
CA LEU A 2 4.53 -14.70 8.82
C LEU A 2 5.72 -15.68 8.85
N SER A 3 6.39 -15.88 7.71
CA SER A 3 7.61 -16.71 7.65
C SER A 3 8.72 -16.16 8.55
N TYR A 4 8.84 -14.84 8.63
CA TYR A 4 9.84 -14.17 9.48
C TYR A 4 9.61 -14.41 10.97
N LEU A 5 8.37 -14.32 11.45
CA LEU A 5 8.01 -14.58 12.84
C LEU A 5 8.09 -16.06 13.20
N ALA A 6 7.72 -16.94 12.27
CA ALA A 6 7.88 -18.38 12.45
C ALA A 6 9.35 -18.75 12.64
N GLU A 7 10.24 -18.18 11.82
CA GLU A 7 11.67 -18.52 11.83
C GLU A 7 12.43 -17.84 12.99
N ASN A 8 12.15 -16.57 13.28
CA ASN A 8 12.93 -15.81 14.25
C ASN A 8 12.33 -15.78 15.66
N ARG A 9 11.04 -16.09 15.81
CA ARG A 9 10.31 -15.95 17.08
C ARG A 9 9.36 -17.09 17.42
N ASP A 10 9.30 -18.13 16.58
CA ASP A 10 8.46 -19.34 16.76
C ASP A 10 6.96 -19.04 17.00
N ASP A 11 6.48 -17.86 16.56
CA ASP A 11 5.09 -17.41 16.80
C ASP A 11 4.48 -16.78 15.55
N SER A 12 4.01 -17.65 14.66
CA SER A 12 3.24 -17.24 13.47
C SER A 12 1.79 -16.84 13.79
N THR A 13 1.24 -17.31 14.92
CA THR A 13 -0.15 -17.07 15.33
C THR A 13 -0.40 -15.62 15.70
N ALA A 14 0.57 -14.97 16.38
CA ALA A 14 0.51 -13.54 16.67
C ALA A 14 0.37 -12.72 15.37
N GLY A 15 1.09 -13.11 14.32
CA GLY A 15 1.05 -12.41 13.04
C GLY A 15 -0.28 -12.56 12.30
N VAL A 16 -0.82 -13.78 12.25
CA VAL A 16 -2.15 -14.03 11.64
C VAL A 16 -3.24 -13.28 12.41
N THR A 17 -3.23 -13.35 13.74
CA THR A 17 -4.19 -12.64 14.59
C THR A 17 -4.13 -11.13 14.38
N ALA A 18 -2.93 -10.55 14.32
CA ALA A 18 -2.75 -9.13 14.05
C ALA A 18 -3.35 -8.70 12.70
N VAL A 19 -3.10 -9.47 11.63
CA VAL A 19 -3.63 -9.19 10.30
C VAL A 19 -5.15 -9.38 10.24
N MET A 20 -5.71 -10.39 10.92
CA MET A 20 -7.17 -10.57 10.99
C MET A 20 -7.85 -9.37 11.65
N ILE A 21 -7.35 -8.90 12.79
CA ILE A 21 -7.90 -7.73 13.49
C ILE A 21 -7.79 -6.49 12.60
N ALA A 22 -6.61 -6.26 12.00
CA ALA A 22 -6.40 -5.11 11.11
C ALA A 22 -7.31 -5.16 9.87
N SER A 23 -7.58 -6.35 9.32
CA SER A 23 -8.47 -6.52 8.17
C SER A 23 -9.93 -6.25 8.52
N ALA A 24 -10.37 -6.62 9.72
CA ALA A 24 -11.72 -6.30 10.20
C ALA A 24 -11.95 -4.79 10.33
N ILE A 25 -10.93 -4.05 10.80
CA ILE A 25 -10.95 -2.58 10.84
C ILE A 25 -10.87 -2.00 9.42
N GLY A 26 -10.09 -2.65 8.55
CA GLY A 26 -9.95 -2.40 7.11
C GLY A 26 -11.26 -2.20 6.37
N LEU A 27 -12.30 -2.94 6.80
CA LEU A 27 -13.65 -2.87 6.23
C LEU A 27 -14.27 -1.47 6.34
N PHE A 28 -13.89 -0.70 7.37
CA PHE A 28 -14.38 0.66 7.62
C PHE A 28 -13.40 1.72 7.12
N THR A 29 -12.10 1.48 7.27
CA THR A 29 -11.05 2.43 6.90
C THR A 29 -10.86 2.54 5.40
N GLY A 30 -11.03 1.46 4.64
CA GLY A 30 -10.99 1.49 3.17
C GLY A 30 -12.01 2.48 2.57
N PRO A 31 -13.32 2.33 2.85
CA PRO A 31 -14.32 3.31 2.42
C PRO A 31 -14.09 4.72 2.96
N LEU A 32 -13.62 4.84 4.21
CA LEU A 32 -13.28 6.14 4.81
C LEU A 32 -12.19 6.86 4.00
N TRP A 33 -11.11 6.16 3.64
CA TRP A 33 -10.05 6.72 2.81
C TRP A 33 -10.52 7.04 1.39
N GLY A 34 -11.43 6.23 0.82
CA GLY A 34 -12.12 6.56 -0.42
C GLY A 34 -12.83 7.92 -0.33
N TRP A 35 -13.65 8.11 0.70
CA TRP A 35 -14.36 9.37 0.94
C TRP A 35 -13.43 10.56 1.23
N ILE A 36 -12.36 10.36 2.01
CA ILE A 36 -11.34 11.40 2.24
C ILE A 36 -10.68 11.78 0.91
N SER A 37 -10.40 10.81 0.05
CA SER A 37 -9.76 11.04 -1.24
C SER A 37 -10.63 11.87 -2.19
N ASP A 38 -11.96 11.69 -2.14
CA ASP A 38 -12.89 12.47 -2.94
C ASP A 38 -12.88 13.96 -2.52
N LYS A 39 -12.58 14.25 -1.25
CA LYS A 39 -12.53 15.62 -0.72
C LYS A 39 -11.16 16.30 -0.82
N VAL A 40 -10.09 15.56 -0.52
CA VAL A 40 -8.72 16.10 -0.44
C VAL A 40 -8.00 16.01 -1.78
N GLY A 41 -8.46 15.12 -2.67
CA GLY A 41 -7.86 14.80 -3.96
C GLY A 41 -7.16 13.44 -3.93
N ARG A 42 -7.50 12.57 -4.88
CA ARG A 42 -7.03 11.18 -4.92
C ARG A 42 -5.51 11.07 -4.96
N LYS A 43 -4.87 11.86 -5.83
CA LYS A 43 -3.42 11.87 -6.00
C LYS A 43 -2.68 12.19 -4.69
N ARG A 44 -3.16 13.17 -3.91
CA ARG A 44 -2.52 13.60 -2.66
C ARG A 44 -2.60 12.51 -1.59
N VAL A 45 -3.77 11.90 -1.44
CA VAL A 45 -3.99 10.82 -0.47
C VAL A 45 -3.13 9.61 -0.82
N THR A 46 -3.12 9.20 -2.09
CA THR A 46 -2.30 8.06 -2.54
C THR A 46 -0.80 8.32 -2.35
N ILE A 47 -0.30 9.51 -2.68
CA ILE A 47 1.12 9.87 -2.45
C ILE A 47 1.47 9.82 -0.95
N GLY A 48 0.59 10.34 -0.09
CA GLY A 48 0.77 10.27 1.36
C GLY A 48 0.84 8.83 1.85
N GLY A 49 -0.05 7.96 1.36
CA GLY A 49 -0.04 6.54 1.65
C GLY A 49 1.24 5.84 1.18
N ILE A 50 1.73 6.14 -0.03
CA ILE A 50 2.98 5.57 -0.58
C ILE A 50 4.17 5.92 0.31
N ILE A 51 4.29 7.19 0.73
CA ILE A 51 5.35 7.64 1.64
C ILE A 51 5.19 6.95 3.00
N GLY A 52 3.94 6.85 3.50
CA GLY A 52 3.62 6.14 4.72
C GLY A 52 4.09 4.69 4.70
N VAL A 53 3.80 3.94 3.63
CA VAL A 53 4.25 2.55 3.46
C VAL A 53 5.77 2.47 3.37
N ALA A 54 6.41 3.38 2.62
CA ALA A 54 7.86 3.40 2.47
C ALA A 54 8.57 3.58 3.82
N VAL A 55 8.08 4.48 4.69
CA VAL A 55 8.67 4.71 6.02
C VAL A 55 8.27 3.60 6.99
N PHE A 56 6.98 3.24 7.01
CA PHE A 56 6.45 2.28 7.97
C PHE A 56 6.99 0.87 7.75
N GLY A 57 7.35 0.49 6.52
CA GLY A 57 7.98 -0.80 6.25
C GLY A 57 9.25 -1.04 7.08
N TRP A 58 10.11 -0.03 7.22
CA TRP A 58 11.33 -0.12 8.04
C TRP A 58 11.01 -0.19 9.53
N ILE A 59 10.10 0.67 10.01
CA ILE A 59 9.66 0.69 11.41
C ILE A 59 9.03 -0.66 11.79
N PHE A 60 8.24 -1.23 10.89
CA PHE A 60 7.56 -2.49 11.07
C PHE A 60 8.55 -3.65 11.25
N PHE A 61 9.55 -3.79 10.36
CA PHE A 61 10.54 -4.85 10.51
C PHE A 61 11.48 -4.63 11.71
N ALA A 62 11.84 -3.38 12.02
CA ALA A 62 12.56 -3.08 13.26
C ALA A 62 11.75 -3.46 14.51
N PHE A 63 10.42 -3.27 14.49
CA PHE A 63 9.54 -3.72 15.56
C PHE A 63 9.45 -5.25 15.63
N LEU A 64 9.45 -5.96 14.49
CA LEU A 64 9.44 -7.42 14.50
C LEU A 64 10.71 -8.01 15.13
N ASP A 65 11.86 -7.35 15.00
CA ASP A 65 13.15 -7.82 15.51
C ASP A 65 13.25 -7.76 17.04
N ALA A 66 12.70 -6.71 17.66
CA ALA A 66 12.93 -6.40 19.07
C ALA A 66 11.66 -6.08 19.87
N GLY A 67 10.54 -5.79 19.21
CA GLY A 67 9.32 -5.32 19.83
C GLY A 67 8.51 -6.42 20.55
N PRO A 68 7.69 -6.07 21.55
CA PRO A 68 6.81 -7.04 22.21
C PRO A 68 5.64 -7.44 21.29
N LEU A 69 5.49 -8.73 21.00
CA LEU A 69 4.47 -9.23 20.06
C LEU A 69 3.03 -8.92 20.51
N ALA A 70 2.79 -8.66 21.80
CA ALA A 70 1.49 -8.21 22.31
C ALA A 70 0.98 -6.91 21.64
N PHE A 71 1.88 -6.03 21.21
CA PHE A 71 1.52 -4.78 20.52
C PHE A 71 1.50 -4.92 18.99
N LEU A 72 1.82 -6.10 18.45
CA LEU A 72 1.86 -6.34 17.01
C LEU A 72 0.53 -6.01 16.30
N PRO A 73 -0.66 -6.32 16.85
CA PRO A 73 -1.92 -5.90 16.24
C PRO A 73 -2.01 -4.39 16.04
N ILE A 74 -1.58 -3.59 17.02
CA ILE A 74 -1.61 -2.12 16.92
C ILE A 74 -0.66 -1.65 15.82
N VAL A 75 0.54 -2.22 15.75
CA VAL A 75 1.51 -1.86 14.70
C VAL A 75 0.97 -2.21 13.32
N VAL A 76 0.39 -3.41 13.14
CA VAL A 76 -0.23 -3.80 11.86
C VAL A 76 -1.41 -2.90 11.52
N ILE A 77 -2.23 -2.52 12.51
CA ILE A 77 -3.34 -1.57 12.31
C ILE A 77 -2.80 -0.25 11.80
N LEU A 78 -1.74 0.30 12.41
CA LEU A 78 -1.18 1.58 12.01
C LEU A 78 -0.67 1.55 10.56
N GLY A 79 0.08 0.52 10.18
CA GLY A 79 0.59 0.40 8.81
C GLY A 79 -0.51 0.14 7.79
N MET A 80 -1.38 -0.83 8.06
CA MET A 80 -2.39 -1.28 7.12
C MET A 80 -3.50 -0.23 6.97
N ASN A 81 -4.02 0.30 8.06
CA ASN A 81 -5.19 1.16 8.03
C ASN A 81 -4.87 2.64 7.78
N LEU A 82 -3.67 3.14 8.14
CA LEU A 82 -3.31 4.54 7.85
C LEU A 82 -2.55 4.69 6.54
N ALA A 83 -1.67 3.74 6.17
CA ALA A 83 -0.83 3.88 4.99
C ALA A 83 -1.35 3.07 3.80
N HIS A 84 -1.58 1.76 3.97
CA HIS A 84 -2.03 0.91 2.88
C HIS A 84 -3.46 1.27 2.42
N ASP A 85 -4.40 1.44 3.34
CA ASP A 85 -5.80 1.74 2.97
C ASP A 85 -5.95 3.14 2.34
N ALA A 86 -5.04 4.08 2.65
CA ALA A 86 -4.97 5.37 1.98
C ALA A 86 -4.61 5.24 0.49
N ILE A 87 -3.87 4.20 0.10
CA ILE A 87 -3.59 3.87 -1.30
C ILE A 87 -4.76 3.09 -1.89
N TYR A 88 -5.23 2.07 -1.18
CA TYR A 88 -6.19 1.10 -1.68
C TYR A 88 -7.61 1.68 -1.85
N GLY A 89 -8.07 2.49 -0.88
CA GLY A 89 -9.38 3.13 -0.88
C GLY A 89 -9.69 3.94 -2.15
N PRO A 90 -8.84 4.92 -2.56
CA PRO A 90 -9.04 5.65 -3.81
C PRO A 90 -8.74 4.87 -5.09
N GLN A 91 -8.07 3.71 -5.01
CA GLN A 91 -7.38 3.09 -6.14
C GLN A 91 -8.29 2.84 -7.35
N ALA A 92 -9.45 2.20 -7.13
CA ALA A 92 -10.36 1.82 -8.20
C ALA A 92 -10.88 3.04 -8.97
N ALA A 93 -11.30 4.07 -8.25
CA ALA A 93 -11.82 5.29 -8.85
C ALA A 93 -10.69 6.11 -9.51
N TRP A 94 -9.53 6.21 -8.88
CA TRP A 94 -8.41 6.96 -9.43
C TRP A 94 -7.85 6.34 -10.73
N PHE A 95 -7.80 5.01 -10.80
CA PHE A 95 -7.38 4.31 -12.01
C PHE A 95 -8.38 4.49 -13.15
N ALA A 96 -9.68 4.39 -12.84
CA ALA A 96 -10.75 4.64 -13.81
C ALA A 96 -10.70 6.06 -14.40
N GLU A 97 -10.34 7.04 -13.59
CA GLU A 97 -10.19 8.44 -14.01
C GLU A 97 -8.99 8.69 -14.94
N GLN A 98 -8.02 7.78 -15.04
CA GLN A 98 -6.88 7.93 -15.95
C GLN A 98 -7.23 7.67 -17.43
N PHE A 99 -8.37 7.03 -17.68
CA PHE A 99 -8.79 6.60 -19.01
C PHE A 99 -10.11 7.28 -19.43
N PRO A 100 -10.27 7.59 -20.73
CA PRO A 100 -11.52 8.10 -21.26
C PRO A 100 -12.61 7.01 -21.20
N ILE A 101 -13.87 7.44 -21.17
CA ILE A 101 -15.03 6.60 -20.79
C ILE A 101 -15.15 5.36 -21.69
N GLU A 102 -14.84 5.49 -22.97
CA GLU A 102 -15.03 4.48 -24.00
C GLU A 102 -14.09 3.27 -23.83
N ILE A 103 -12.91 3.47 -23.24
CA ILE A 103 -11.89 2.43 -23.04
C ILE A 103 -11.50 2.26 -21.58
N ARG A 104 -12.28 2.84 -20.66
CA ARG A 104 -11.97 2.84 -19.23
C ARG A 104 -11.83 1.45 -18.65
N TYR A 105 -12.78 0.57 -18.94
CA TYR A 105 -12.78 -0.79 -18.42
C TYR A 105 -11.59 -1.60 -18.95
N SER A 106 -11.35 -1.56 -20.27
CA SER A 106 -10.23 -2.29 -20.89
C SER A 106 -8.88 -1.73 -20.47
N GLY A 107 -8.72 -0.40 -20.38
CA GLY A 107 -7.51 0.26 -19.93
C GLY A 107 -7.14 -0.07 -18.49
N VAL A 108 -8.09 0.04 -17.56
CA VAL A 108 -7.89 -0.32 -16.15
C VAL A 108 -7.56 -1.80 -16.01
N ASN A 109 -8.30 -2.69 -16.67
CA ASN A 109 -8.08 -4.12 -16.57
C ASN A 109 -6.71 -4.54 -17.15
N MET A 110 -6.26 -3.92 -18.24
CA MET A 110 -4.92 -4.19 -18.80
C MET A 110 -3.81 -3.80 -17.82
N GLY A 111 -3.93 -2.63 -17.18
CA GLY A 111 -3.01 -2.21 -16.12
C GLY A 111 -3.06 -3.15 -14.92
N TYR A 112 -4.26 -3.59 -14.52
CA TYR A 112 -4.45 -4.53 -13.41
C TYR A 112 -3.81 -5.89 -13.69
N GLN A 113 -3.95 -6.44 -14.89
CA GLN A 113 -3.34 -7.73 -15.24
C GLN A 113 -1.82 -7.64 -15.25
N LEU A 114 -1.24 -6.60 -15.85
CA LEU A 114 0.21 -6.38 -15.83
C LEU A 114 0.72 -6.22 -14.39
N GLY A 115 0.03 -5.41 -13.59
CA GLY A 115 0.33 -5.23 -12.17
C GLY A 115 0.21 -6.53 -11.37
N THR A 116 -0.78 -7.36 -11.66
CA THR A 116 -1.01 -8.65 -10.99
C THR A 116 0.06 -9.67 -11.36
N VAL A 117 0.53 -9.70 -12.60
CA VAL A 117 1.64 -10.60 -13.00
C VAL A 117 2.91 -10.25 -12.22
N ILE A 118 3.22 -8.95 -12.11
CA ILE A 118 4.41 -8.47 -11.41
C ILE A 118 4.25 -8.60 -9.89
N GLY A 119 3.13 -8.13 -9.34
CA GLY A 119 2.89 -8.08 -7.91
C GLY A 119 2.44 -9.41 -7.30
N GLY A 120 1.72 -10.25 -8.04
CA GLY A 120 1.08 -11.45 -7.52
C GLY A 120 2.05 -12.59 -7.25
N GLY A 121 2.94 -12.90 -8.20
CA GLY A 121 3.89 -14.02 -8.08
C GLY A 121 5.35 -13.58 -7.95
N ILE A 122 5.77 -12.62 -8.76
CA ILE A 122 7.19 -12.23 -8.85
C ILE A 122 7.63 -11.52 -7.57
N MET A 123 6.82 -10.61 -7.02
CA MET A 123 7.17 -9.85 -5.82
C MET A 123 7.45 -10.74 -4.59
N PRO A 124 6.60 -11.72 -4.21
CA PRO A 124 6.93 -12.68 -3.14
C PRO A 124 8.19 -13.51 -3.41
N MET A 125 8.42 -13.93 -4.66
CA MET A 125 9.62 -14.70 -5.03
C MET A 125 10.90 -13.87 -4.86
N VAL A 126 10.90 -12.62 -5.33
CA VAL A 126 12.03 -11.69 -5.16
C VAL A 126 12.25 -11.39 -3.68
N ALA A 127 11.19 -11.16 -2.91
CA ALA A 127 11.29 -10.94 -1.47
C ALA A 127 11.92 -12.14 -0.74
N THR A 128 11.53 -13.36 -1.11
CA THR A 128 12.11 -14.61 -0.55
C THR A 128 13.58 -14.75 -0.93
N LEU A 129 13.93 -14.48 -2.19
CA LEU A 129 15.32 -14.51 -2.65
C LEU A 129 16.19 -13.50 -1.91
N LEU A 130 15.72 -12.26 -1.77
CA LEU A 130 16.42 -11.20 -1.05
C LEU A 130 16.58 -11.52 0.44
N TYR A 131 15.60 -12.21 1.03
CA TYR A 131 15.69 -12.68 2.40
C TYR A 131 16.82 -13.69 2.59
N VAL A 132 16.90 -14.70 1.72
CA VAL A 132 17.96 -15.73 1.77
C VAL A 132 19.34 -15.12 1.50
N VAL A 133 19.48 -14.31 0.44
CA VAL A 133 20.76 -13.67 0.07
C VAL A 133 21.20 -12.65 1.11
N GLY A 134 20.25 -11.97 1.77
CA GLY A 134 20.51 -11.03 2.85
C GLY A 134 20.86 -11.68 4.19
N GLY A 135 21.08 -13.00 4.23
CA GLY A 135 21.41 -13.73 5.45
C GLY A 135 20.24 -13.82 6.43
N HIS A 136 19.01 -14.00 5.92
CA HIS A 136 17.77 -14.05 6.71
C HIS A 136 17.45 -12.72 7.44
N SER A 137 17.96 -11.62 6.90
CA SER A 137 17.69 -10.28 7.40
C SER A 137 16.62 -9.56 6.57
N PRO A 138 15.69 -8.80 7.19
CA PRO A 138 14.59 -8.15 6.47
C PRO A 138 15.00 -6.87 5.72
N TRP A 139 16.22 -6.37 5.90
CA TRP A 139 16.61 -5.05 5.40
C TRP A 139 16.64 -4.95 3.87
N LEU A 140 17.05 -6.03 3.17
CA LEU A 140 16.99 -6.05 1.70
C LEU A 140 15.55 -6.04 1.19
N ILE A 141 14.62 -6.66 1.93
CA ILE A 141 13.18 -6.62 1.61
C ILE A 141 12.66 -5.19 1.81
N CYS A 142 13.09 -4.50 2.86
CA CYS A 142 12.71 -3.09 3.11
C CYS A 142 13.24 -2.17 2.00
N GLY A 143 14.48 -2.38 1.54
CA GLY A 143 15.05 -1.67 0.40
C GLY A 143 14.27 -1.91 -0.89
N TYR A 144 13.91 -3.15 -1.18
CA TYR A 144 13.07 -3.51 -2.32
C TYR A 144 11.67 -2.90 -2.25
N LEU A 145 11.02 -2.94 -1.07
CA LEU A 145 9.75 -2.26 -0.84
C LEU A 145 9.86 -0.75 -1.09
N THR A 146 10.94 -0.12 -0.60
CA THR A 146 11.19 1.31 -0.81
C THR A 146 11.36 1.63 -2.30
N LEU A 147 12.09 0.79 -3.05
CA LEU A 147 12.22 0.92 -4.50
C LEU A 147 10.84 0.87 -5.19
N LEU A 148 10.00 -0.10 -4.83
CA LEU A 148 8.64 -0.20 -5.37
C LEU A 148 7.81 1.04 -5.03
N CYS A 149 7.88 1.54 -3.80
CA CYS A 149 7.23 2.78 -3.40
C CYS A 149 7.72 3.99 -4.21
N LEU A 150 9.02 4.08 -4.52
CA LEU A 150 9.56 5.14 -5.38
C LEU A 150 9.03 5.04 -6.81
N LEU A 151 8.96 3.83 -7.39
CA LEU A 151 8.36 3.61 -8.71
C LEU A 151 6.87 4.00 -8.71
N SER A 152 6.12 3.59 -7.68
CA SER A 152 4.72 3.99 -7.49
C SER A 152 4.58 5.50 -7.33
N LEU A 153 5.51 6.15 -6.62
CA LEU A 153 5.50 7.61 -6.44
C LEU A 153 5.73 8.33 -7.77
N ILE A 154 6.69 7.89 -8.58
CA ILE A 154 6.94 8.45 -9.92
C ILE A 154 5.70 8.29 -10.80
N ALA A 155 5.09 7.10 -10.81
CA ALA A 155 3.85 6.85 -11.55
C ALA A 155 2.69 7.74 -11.05
N ALA A 156 2.53 7.87 -9.73
CA ALA A 156 1.53 8.73 -9.10
C ALA A 156 1.73 10.21 -9.45
N LEU A 157 2.98 10.67 -9.52
CA LEU A 157 3.31 12.03 -9.92
C LEU A 157 3.04 12.28 -11.41
N ALA A 158 3.23 11.29 -12.28
CA ALA A 158 2.89 11.36 -13.70
C ALA A 158 1.38 11.22 -13.97
N ALA A 159 0.63 10.58 -13.06
CA ALA A 159 -0.81 10.40 -13.20
C ALA A 159 -1.58 11.73 -13.15
N LYS A 160 -2.67 11.79 -13.94
CA LYS A 160 -3.59 12.92 -13.99
C LYS A 160 -4.42 13.00 -12.71
N ASP A 161 -4.85 14.21 -12.38
CA ASP A 161 -5.71 14.50 -11.21
C ASP A 161 -6.99 15.24 -11.65
N PRO A 162 -7.95 14.54 -12.30
CA PRO A 162 -9.13 15.18 -12.89
C PRO A 162 -10.04 15.81 -11.83
N ALA A 163 -10.10 15.23 -10.63
CA ALA A 163 -10.88 15.76 -9.51
C ALA A 163 -10.37 17.14 -9.07
N ARG A 164 -9.04 17.35 -9.06
CA ARG A 164 -8.45 18.66 -8.76
C ARG A 164 -8.67 19.66 -9.89
N GLU A 165 -8.58 19.25 -11.14
CA GLU A 165 -8.82 20.13 -12.30
C GLU A 165 -10.27 20.65 -12.32
N LEU A 166 -11.26 19.79 -12.04
CA LEU A 166 -12.67 20.17 -11.90
C LEU A 166 -12.91 21.11 -10.71
N ALA A 167 -12.28 20.85 -9.55
CA ALA A 167 -12.40 21.72 -8.38
C ALA A 167 -11.78 23.10 -8.58
N ILE A 168 -10.68 23.20 -9.35
CA ILE A 168 -10.06 24.50 -9.70
C ILE A 168 -10.93 25.27 -10.67
N SER A 169 -11.48 24.60 -11.69
CA SER A 169 -12.34 25.26 -12.70
C SER A 169 -13.67 25.73 -12.11
N ALA A 170 -14.25 24.99 -11.15
CA ALA A 170 -15.44 25.45 -10.41
C ALA A 170 -15.18 26.72 -9.57
N ARG A 171 -13.96 26.90 -9.04
CA ARG A 171 -13.58 28.10 -8.26
C ARG A 171 -13.13 29.29 -9.09
N ALA A 172 -12.79 29.08 -10.36
CA ALA A 172 -12.35 30.13 -11.28
C ALA A 172 -13.52 30.73 -12.08
N GLY A 173 -14.72 30.17 -11.95
CA GLY A 173 -15.96 30.65 -12.58
C GLY A 173 -16.83 31.53 -11.69
N ASP A 174 -16.42 31.78 -10.44
CA ASP A 174 -17.02 32.74 -9.49
C ASP A 174 -16.20 34.04 -9.46
#